data_AF-A0A392RQZ2-F1
#
_entry.id   AF-A0A392RQZ2-F1
#
_cell.length_a   1.000
_cell.length_b   1.000
_cell.length_c   1.000
_cell.angle_alpha   90.00
_cell.angle_beta   90.00
_cell.angle_gamma   90.00
#
_symmetry.space_group_name_H-M   'P 1'
#
loop_
_entity.id
_entity.type
_entity.pdbx_description
1 polymer ?
#
loop_
_entity_poly.entity_id
_entity_poly.type
_entity_poly.pdbx_seq_one_letter_code
_entity_poly.pdbx_strand_id
1 'polypeptide(L)'
;HQEDDEEALKWAAIQKLPTFARLRKGLLTSLQGEATEIDIENLGLQERRDLLARLVRLAEKDNEEFLLKLKNRIDRVGIDLPTIEVRFEHLN
;
A
#
# COMPACT_ATOMS: atom_id res chain seq x y z
N HIS A 1 0.95 -16.49 -13.86
CA HIS A 1 2.12 -17.39 -13.90
C HIS A 1 3.39 -16.61 -14.21
N GLN A 2 3.66 -16.19 -15.46
CA GLN A 2 4.92 -15.49 -15.77
C GLN A 2 5.05 -14.10 -15.09
N GLU A 3 3.94 -13.35 -14.99
CA GLU A 3 3.91 -12.05 -14.29
C GLU A 3 4.11 -12.20 -12.77
N ASP A 4 3.49 -13.22 -12.16
CA ASP A 4 3.65 -13.52 -10.73
C ASP A 4 5.11 -13.89 -10.39
N ASP A 5 5.76 -14.65 -11.27
CA ASP A 5 7.17 -15.04 -11.12
C ASP A 5 8.10 -13.82 -11.21
N GLU A 6 7.81 -12.89 -12.12
CA GLU A 6 8.55 -11.63 -12.22
C GLU A 6 8.36 -10.75 -10.98
N GLU A 7 7.12 -10.64 -10.50
CA GLU A 7 6.81 -9.90 -9.26
C GLU A 7 7.53 -10.53 -8.06
N ALA A 8 7.55 -11.86 -7.96
CA ALA A 8 8.26 -12.58 -6.91
C ALA A 8 9.77 -12.30 -6.94
N LEU A 9 10.37 -12.22 -8.14
CA LEU A 9 11.78 -11.84 -8.29
C LEU A 9 12.04 -10.39 -7.83
N LYS A 10 11.15 -9.45 -8.15
CA LYS A 10 11.25 -8.05 -7.68
C LYS A 10 11.13 -7.98 -6.16
N TRP A 11 10.19 -8.71 -5.54
CA TRP A 11 10.08 -8.81 -4.09
C TRP A 11 11.35 -9.38 -3.45
N ALA A 12 11.93 -10.44 -4.03
CA ALA A 12 13.16 -11.04 -3.52
C ALA A 12 14.34 -10.06 -3.56
N ALA A 13 14.41 -9.18 -4.56
CA ALA A 13 15.40 -8.12 -4.62
C ALA A 13 15.24 -7.10 -3.48
N ILE A 14 14.00 -6.64 -3.23
CA ILE A 14 13.69 -5.72 -2.12
C ILE A 14 14.04 -6.33 -0.76
N GLN A 15 13.77 -7.62 -0.56
CA GLN A 15 14.05 -8.30 0.72
C GLN A 15 15.54 -8.38 1.05
N LYS A 16 16.41 -8.40 0.03
CA LYS A 16 17.87 -8.39 0.17
C LYS A 16 18.45 -7.02 0.52
N LEU A 17 17.66 -5.95 0.43
CA LEU A 17 18.11 -4.60 0.78
C LEU A 17 18.41 -4.47 2.28
N PRO A 18 19.36 -3.59 2.67
CA PRO A 18 19.53 -3.18 4.06
C PRO A 18 18.22 -2.68 4.68
N THR A 19 18.02 -2.86 5.99
CA THR A 19 16.76 -2.59 6.69
C THR A 19 16.14 -1.23 6.34
N PHE A 20 16.95 -0.18 6.30
CA PHE A 20 16.46 1.17 6.00
C PHE A 20 15.96 1.34 4.57
N ALA A 21 16.71 0.84 3.59
CA ALA A 21 16.31 0.88 2.18
C ALA A 21 15.08 -0.01 1.95
N ARG A 22 15.02 -1.19 2.59
CA ARG A 22 13.87 -2.09 2.50
C ARG A 22 12.58 -1.48 3.03
N LEU A 23 12.64 -0.64 4.08
CA LEU A 23 11.46 0.04 4.63
C LEU A 23 10.88 1.11 3.70
N ARG A 24 11.68 1.63 2.76
CA ARG A 24 11.30 2.72 1.86
C ARG A 24 10.93 2.24 0.45
N LYS A 25 11.28 1.01 0.10
CA LYS A 25 11.03 0.43 -1.22
C LYS A 25 9.82 -0.50 -1.18
N GLY A 26 8.97 -0.38 -2.20
CA GLY A 26 7.81 -1.26 -2.38
C GLY A 26 7.52 -1.51 -3.85
N LEU A 27 6.54 -2.38 -4.13
CA LEU A 27 6.00 -2.56 -5.47
C LEU A 27 4.59 -1.99 -5.54
N LEU A 28 4.32 -1.22 -6.59
CA LEU A 28 3.00 -0.72 -6.93
C LEU A 28 2.53 -1.38 -8.23
N THR A 29 1.46 -2.14 -8.15
CA THR A 29 0.79 -2.66 -9.35
C THR A 29 -0.07 -1.56 -9.95
N SER A 30 0.24 -1.16 -11.18
CA SER A 30 -0.56 -0.21 -11.95
C SER A 30 -1.92 -0.81 -12.31
N LEU A 31 -2.83 0.02 -12.81
CA LEU A 31 -4.14 -0.45 -13.31
C LEU A 31 -4.01 -1.40 -14.52
N GLN A 32 -2.87 -1.35 -15.20
CA GLN A 32 -2.51 -2.20 -16.34
C GLN A 32 -1.92 -3.55 -15.90
N GLY A 33 -1.75 -3.79 -14.59
CA GLY A 33 -1.22 -5.05 -14.05
C GLY A 33 0.31 -5.08 -13.90
N GLU A 34 1.01 -4.04 -14.33
CA GLU A 34 2.47 -3.98 -14.23
C GLU A 34 2.90 -3.59 -12.80
N ALA A 35 3.76 -4.40 -12.18
CA ALA A 35 4.36 -4.10 -10.88
C ALA A 35 5.66 -3.30 -11.04
N THR A 36 5.66 -2.04 -10.60
CA THR A 36 6.82 -1.14 -10.62
C THR A 36 7.37 -0.91 -9.23
N GLU A 37 8.70 -0.81 -9.12
CA GLU A 37 9.35 -0.44 -7.86
C GLU A 37 9.14 1.05 -7.57
N ILE A 38 8.69 1.35 -6.36
CA ILE A 38 8.40 2.71 -5.89
C ILE A 38 9.23 3.06 -4.66
N ASP A 39 9.49 4.36 -4.49
CA ASP A 39 9.98 4.93 -3.23
C ASP A 39 8.79 5.49 -2.44
N ILE A 40 8.49 4.85 -1.32
CA ILE A 40 7.34 5.16 -0.46
C ILE A 40 7.49 6.57 0.16
N GLU A 41 8.71 7.01 0.43
CA GLU A 41 8.97 8.35 1.01
C GLU A 41 8.80 9.46 -0.04
N ASN A 42 9.02 9.13 -1.32
CA ASN A 42 9.04 10.09 -2.41
C ASN A 42 8.10 9.70 -3.56
N LEU A 43 6.84 9.41 -3.23
CA LEU A 43 5.83 9.10 -4.25
C LEU A 43 5.48 10.34 -5.08
N GLY A 44 5.60 10.21 -6.40
CA GLY A 44 5.12 11.18 -7.38
C GLY A 44 3.59 11.27 -7.41
N LEU A 45 3.05 12.31 -8.05
CA LEU A 45 1.60 12.53 -8.11
C LEU A 45 0.85 11.38 -8.79
N GLN A 46 1.43 10.78 -9.83
CA GLN A 46 0.82 9.67 -10.54
C GLN A 46 0.78 8.40 -9.68
N GLU A 47 1.89 8.04 -9.05
CA GLU A 47 1.97 6.87 -8.14
C GLU A 47 1.00 6.99 -6.96
N ARG A 48 0.87 8.21 -6.39
CA ARG A 48 -0.13 8.48 -5.34
C ARG A 48 -1.55 8.26 -5.84
N ARG A 49 -1.87 8.74 -7.04
CA ARG A 49 -3.19 8.56 -7.65
C ARG A 49 -3.49 7.09 -7.93
N ASP A 50 -2.52 6.34 -8.46
CA ASP A 50 -2.68 4.92 -8.76
C ASP A 50 -2.84 4.09 -7.47
N LEU A 51 -2.06 4.42 -6.42
CA LEU A 51 -2.19 3.82 -5.09
C LEU A 51 -3.60 4.06 -4.51
N LEU A 52 -4.08 5.30 -4.55
CA LEU A 52 -5.42 5.65 -4.06
C LEU A 52 -6.52 4.98 -4.89
N ALA A 53 -6.41 4.98 -6.21
CA ALA A 53 -7.37 4.33 -7.09
C ALA A 53 -7.46 2.83 -6.80
N ARG A 54 -6.32 2.17 -6.56
CA ARG A 54 -6.29 0.76 -6.15
C ARG A 54 -7.01 0.55 -4.82
N LEU A 55 -6.75 1.40 -3.82
CA LEU A 55 -7.42 1.31 -2.51
C LEU A 55 -8.94 1.49 -2.63
N VAL A 56 -9.40 2.47 -3.41
CA VAL A 56 -10.84 2.69 -3.65
C VAL A 56 -11.49 1.51 -4.38
N ARG A 57 -10.81 0.91 -5.36
CA ARG A 57 -11.35 -0.28 -6.05
C ARG A 57 -11.43 -1.51 -5.14
N LEU A 58 -10.49 -1.67 -4.20
CA LEU A 58 -10.58 -2.69 -3.16
C LEU A 58 -11.78 -2.44 -2.23
N ALA A 59 -12.10 -1.17 -1.97
CA ALA A 59 -13.24 -0.78 -1.14
C ALA A 59 -14.60 -1.23 -1.66
N GLU A 60 -14.77 -1.20 -2.98
CA GLU A 60 -15.99 -1.65 -3.65
C GLU A 60 -16.21 -3.16 -3.53
N LYS A 61 -15.16 -3.95 -3.23
CA LYS A 61 -15.25 -5.40 -3.03
C LYS A 61 -15.47 -5.78 -1.57
N ASP A 62 -14.59 -5.35 -0.66
CA ASP A 62 -14.67 -5.65 0.78
C ASP A 62 -13.67 -4.79 1.59
N ASN A 63 -14.01 -3.51 1.79
CA ASN A 63 -13.12 -2.59 2.50
C ASN A 63 -12.97 -2.93 3.98
N GLU A 64 -14.02 -3.49 4.59
CA GLU A 64 -14.05 -3.80 6.01
C GLU A 64 -13.04 -4.89 6.34
N GLU A 65 -13.04 -6.00 5.59
CA GLU A 65 -12.12 -7.10 5.82
C GLU A 65 -10.65 -6.66 5.63
N PHE A 66 -10.40 -5.84 4.61
CA PHE A 66 -9.06 -5.28 4.36
C PHE A 66 -8.58 -4.39 5.52
N LEU A 67 -9.40 -3.42 5.95
CA LEU A 67 -9.04 -2.49 7.02
C LEU A 67 -8.87 -3.22 8.36
N LEU A 68 -9.68 -4.24 8.63
CA LEU A 68 -9.56 -5.07 9.83
C LEU A 68 -8.24 -5.87 9.83
N LYS A 69 -7.88 -6.51 8.71
CA LYS A 69 -6.59 -7.20 8.55
C LYS A 69 -5.41 -6.24 8.70
N LEU A 70 -5.50 -5.03 8.16
CA LEU A 70 -4.48 -4.00 8.30
C LEU A 70 -4.32 -3.58 9.76
N LYS A 71 -5.42 -3.26 10.45
CA LYS A 71 -5.44 -2.90 11.87
C LYS A 71 -4.78 -3.99 12.72
N ASN A 72 -5.19 -5.26 12.54
CA ASN A 72 -4.64 -6.39 13.30
C ASN A 72 -3.12 -6.55 13.11
N ARG A 73 -2.59 -6.25 11.92
CA ARG A 73 -1.15 -6.33 11.64
C ARG A 73 -0.37 -5.23 12.37
N ILE A 74 -0.93 -4.03 12.44
CA ILE A 74 -0.34 -2.86 13.11
C ILE A 74 -0.37 -3.07 14.63
N ASP A 75 -1.52 -3.49 15.17
CA ASP A 75 -1.70 -3.79 16.59
C ASP A 75 -0.74 -4.88 17.07
N ARG A 76 -0.53 -5.93 16.26
CA ARG A 76 0.38 -7.05 16.59
C ARG A 76 1.83 -6.62 16.82
N VAL A 77 2.27 -5.52 16.20
CA VAL A 77 3.64 -5.00 16.33
C VAL A 77 3.72 -3.79 17.28
N GLY A 78 2.61 -3.41 17.92
CA GLY A 78 2.57 -2.32 18.90
C GLY A 78 2.87 -0.94 18.29
N ILE A 79 2.50 -0.72 17.03
CA ILE A 79 2.65 0.59 16.39
C ILE A 79 1.41 1.44 16.72
N ASP A 80 1.62 2.54 17.43
CA ASP A 80 0.57 3.53 17.68
C ASP A 80 0.36 4.40 16.43
N LEU A 81 -0.87 4.37 15.90
CA LEU A 81 -1.24 5.22 14.76
C LEU A 81 -1.65 6.62 15.22
N PRO A 82 -1.26 7.67 14.47
CA PRO A 82 -1.76 9.00 14.73
C PRO A 82 -3.28 9.03 14.56
N THR A 83 -3.98 9.68 15.50
CA THR A 83 -5.43 9.83 15.43
C THR A 83 -5.78 11.00 14.50
N ILE A 84 -6.75 10.79 13.61
CA ILE A 84 -7.28 11.82 12.73
C ILE A 84 -8.73 12.11 13.17
N GLU A 85 -9.07 13.37 13.38
CA GLU A 85 -10.46 13.78 13.58
C GLU A 85 -11.12 14.05 12.22
N VAL A 86 -12.23 13.36 11.95
CA VAL A 86 -13.07 13.64 10.79
C VAL A 86 -14.24 14.49 11.24
N ARG A 87 -14.36 15.69 10.69
CA ARG A 87 -15.45 16.64 10.95
C ARG A 87 -16.29 16.78 9.68
N PHE A 88 -17.60 16.76 9.85
CA PHE A 88 -18.54 17.01 8.76
C PHE A 88 -19.14 18.41 8.94
N GLU A 89 -19.16 19.17 7.86
CA GLU A 89 -19.90 20.43 7.79
C GLU A 89 -21.14 20.23 6.90
N HIS A 90 -22.26 20.84 7.28
CA HIS A 90 -23.53 20.85 6.53
C HIS A 90 -24.25 19.48 6.42
N LEU A 91 -24.45 18.80 7.56
CA LEU A 91 -25.30 17.59 7.63
C LEU A 91 -26.83 17.88 7.60
N ASN A 92 -27.26 19.02 7.06
CA ASN A 92 -28.67 19.43 6.98
C ASN A 92 -29.20 19.34 5.57
#